data_AF-A0A8J3FTT9-F1
#
_entry.id   AF-A0A8J3FTT9-F1
#
_cell.length_a   1.000
_cell.length_b   1.000
_cell.length_c   1.000
_cell.angle_alpha   90.00
_cell.angle_beta   90.00
_cell.angle_gamma   90.00
#
_symmetry.space_group_name_H-M   'P 1'
#
loop_
_entity.id
_entity.type
_entity.pdbx_description
1 polymer ?
#
loop_
_entity_poly.entity_id
_entity_poly.type
_entity_poly.pdbx_seq_one_letter_code
_entity_poly.pdbx_strand_id
1 'polypeptide(L)'
;MSGPLPAPGPELGRRNRRLIAERLHWPDGALEACERIDRCHPGWMSTWAPGGGVEWVERGFYAQPRLARRSDPRWLFGATPLELLAALDDHITAERAERARVSRWRLT
;
A
#
# COMPACT_ATOMS: atom_id res chain seq x y z
N MET A 1 -11.52 -14.29 32.27
CA MET A 1 -11.83 -14.25 30.81
C MET A 1 -11.43 -12.88 30.29
N SER A 2 -10.33 -12.79 29.55
CA SER A 2 -9.94 -11.52 28.91
C SER A 2 -10.72 -11.38 27.61
N GLY A 3 -11.53 -10.32 27.50
CA GLY A 3 -12.21 -9.98 26.24
C GLY A 3 -11.20 -9.67 25.12
N PRO A 4 -11.66 -9.57 23.86
CA PRO A 4 -10.79 -9.22 22.74
C PRO A 4 -10.11 -7.86 23.02
N LEU A 5 -8.80 -7.81 22.85
CA LEU A 5 -8.04 -6.56 22.96
C LEU A 5 -8.56 -5.58 21.90
N PRO A 6 -8.70 -4.28 22.25
CA PRO A 6 -9.05 -3.27 21.26
C PRO A 6 -8.03 -3.28 20.13
N ALA A 7 -8.50 -3.07 18.90
CA ALA A 7 -7.61 -2.95 17.76
C ALA A 7 -6.57 -1.85 18.06
N PRO A 8 -5.28 -2.09 17.76
CA PRO A 8 -4.26 -1.10 18.02
C PRO A 8 -4.57 0.19 17.23
N GLY A 9 -4.42 1.32 17.90
CA GLY A 9 -4.62 2.64 17.29
C GLY A 9 -3.59 2.95 16.19
N PRO A 10 -3.86 3.96 15.35
CA PRO A 10 -3.01 4.33 14.21
C PRO A 10 -1.57 4.70 14.63
N GLU A 11 -1.38 5.20 15.85
CA GLU A 11 -0.06 5.51 16.41
C GLU A 11 0.85 4.28 16.55
N LEU A 12 0.29 3.11 16.91
CA LEU A 12 1.10 1.89 17.00
C LEU A 12 1.58 1.47 15.61
N GLY A 13 0.72 1.60 14.59
CA GLY A 13 1.10 1.31 13.20
C GLY A 13 2.25 2.20 12.72
N ARG A 14 2.18 3.52 13.00
CA ARG A 14 3.26 4.46 12.68
C ARG A 14 4.56 4.12 13.40
N ARG A 15 4.48 3.84 14.70
CA ARG A 15 5.64 3.44 15.52
C ARG A 15 6.29 2.16 14.98
N ASN A 16 5.48 1.13 14.70
CA ASN A 16 5.99 -0.14 14.17
C ASN A 16 6.67 0.06 12.82
N ARG A 17 6.12 0.92 11.96
CA ARG A 17 6.72 1.21 10.65
C ARG A 17 8.07 1.89 10.76
N ARG A 18 8.25 2.85 11.69
CA ARG A 18 9.57 3.44 11.98
C ARG A 18 10.58 2.40 12.40
N LEU A 19 10.20 1.52 13.34
CA LEU A 19 11.08 0.44 13.80
C LEU A 19 11.46 -0.53 12.66
N ILE A 20 10.53 -0.82 11.74
CA ILE A 20 10.82 -1.63 10.55
C ILE A 20 11.79 -0.92 9.62
N ALA A 21 11.56 0.36 9.33
CA ALA A 21 12.42 1.16 8.46
C ALA A 21 13.85 1.23 9.01
N GLU A 22 14.01 1.49 10.31
CA GLU A 22 15.30 1.50 10.99
C GLU A 22 15.99 0.13 10.93
N ARG A 23 15.28 -0.94 11.30
CA ARG A 23 15.84 -2.30 11.39
C ARG A 23 16.22 -2.89 10.04
N LEU A 24 15.49 -2.52 8.99
CA LEU A 24 15.75 -2.97 7.63
C LEU A 24 16.63 -1.99 6.84
N HIS A 25 17.18 -0.96 7.50
CA HIS A 25 18.03 0.05 6.88
C HIS A 25 17.42 0.61 5.59
N TRP A 26 16.17 1.04 5.67
CA TRP A 26 15.51 1.68 4.54
C TRP A 26 16.34 2.90 4.08
N PRO A 27 16.36 3.20 2.77
CA PRO A 27 17.02 4.39 2.27
C PRO A 27 16.43 5.66 2.92
N ASP A 28 17.27 6.69 3.05
CA ASP A 28 16.84 8.00 3.51
C ASP A 28 15.65 8.51 2.70
N GLY A 29 14.63 9.04 3.39
CA GLY A 29 13.42 9.55 2.76
C GLY A 29 12.39 8.49 2.35
N ALA A 30 12.73 7.19 2.41
CA ALA A 30 11.80 6.13 1.99
C ALA A 30 10.57 6.04 2.91
N LEU A 31 10.76 6.21 4.23
CA LEU A 31 9.66 6.22 5.18
C LEU A 31 8.71 7.41 4.93
N GLU A 32 9.26 8.61 4.75
CA GLU A 32 8.51 9.84 4.50
C GLU A 32 7.76 9.78 3.16
N ALA A 33 8.39 9.22 2.13
CA ALA A 33 7.77 8.97 0.84
C ALA A 33 6.57 8.04 0.99
N CYS A 34 6.76 6.93 1.67
CA CYS A 34 5.72 5.99 2.03
C CYS A 34 4.54 6.63 2.80
N GLU A 35 4.83 7.43 3.83
CA GLU A 35 3.79 8.16 4.59
C GLU A 35 3.04 9.17 3.71
N ARG A 36 3.72 9.81 2.75
CA ARG A 36 3.09 10.70 1.77
C ARG A 36 2.13 9.93 0.85
N ILE A 37 2.57 8.80 0.30
CA ILE A 37 1.75 7.94 -0.56
C ILE A 37 0.50 7.47 0.18
N ASP A 38 0.64 7.01 1.43
CA ASP A 38 -0.48 6.56 2.25
C ASP A 38 -1.51 7.68 2.52
N ARG A 39 -1.06 8.93 2.65
CA ARG A 39 -1.96 10.10 2.78
C ARG A 39 -2.69 10.42 1.48
N CYS A 40 -2.01 10.31 0.34
CA CYS A 40 -2.62 10.52 -0.97
C CYS A 40 -3.67 9.43 -1.31
N HIS A 41 -3.46 8.20 -0.81
CA HIS A 41 -4.34 7.07 -1.05
C HIS A 41 -4.73 6.34 0.26
N PRO A 42 -5.69 6.87 1.06
CA PRO A 42 -6.02 6.33 2.38
C PRO A 42 -6.48 4.85 2.39
N GLY A 43 -7.01 4.35 1.28
CA GLY A 43 -7.38 2.94 1.10
C GLY A 43 -6.21 1.99 0.90
N TRP A 44 -4.98 2.53 0.78
CA TRP A 44 -3.76 1.79 0.48
C TRP A 44 -2.73 1.94 1.59
N MET A 45 -1.81 0.99 1.63
CA MET A 45 -0.63 1.00 2.47
C MET A 45 0.58 0.69 1.60
N SER A 46 1.55 1.59 1.63
CA SER A 46 2.82 1.42 0.94
C SER A 46 3.87 0.73 1.82
N THR A 47 4.99 0.33 1.23
CA THR A 47 6.22 -0.08 1.93
C THR A 47 7.41 0.09 0.97
N TRP A 48 8.63 0.18 1.50
CA TRP A 48 9.84 -0.01 0.71
C TRP A 48 10.35 -1.45 0.93
N ALA A 49 10.96 -2.03 -0.10
CA ALA A 49 11.60 -3.34 -0.01
C ALA A 49 12.96 -3.35 -0.73
N PRO A 50 13.95 -4.10 -0.21
CA PRO A 50 15.28 -4.18 -0.79
C PRO A 50 15.36 -4.99 -2.08
N GLY A 51 14.27 -5.67 -2.47
CA GLY A 51 14.22 -6.64 -3.56
C GLY A 51 14.71 -8.03 -3.16
N GLY A 52 14.69 -8.97 -4.10
CA GLY A 52 15.28 -10.32 -3.93
C GLY A 52 14.47 -11.30 -3.06
N GLY A 53 13.22 -10.96 -2.70
CA GLY A 53 12.29 -11.86 -2.01
C GLY A 53 11.24 -12.46 -2.95
N VAL A 54 10.52 -13.49 -2.50
CA VAL A 54 9.41 -14.11 -3.27
C VAL A 54 8.25 -13.12 -3.49
N GLU A 55 7.96 -12.28 -2.49
CA GLU A 55 6.89 -11.27 -2.56
C GLU A 55 7.40 -9.90 -3.04
N TRP A 56 8.72 -9.66 -2.98
CA TRP A 56 9.36 -8.38 -3.26
C TRP A 56 10.51 -8.61 -4.24
N VAL A 57 10.15 -8.87 -5.49
CA VAL A 57 11.12 -9.26 -6.53
C VAL A 57 12.07 -8.10 -6.78
N GLU A 58 11.53 -6.91 -7.01
CA GLU A 58 12.28 -5.71 -7.33
C GLU A 58 12.57 -4.85 -6.09
N ARG A 59 13.67 -4.10 -6.14
CA ARG A 59 13.97 -3.09 -5.14
C ARG A 59 13.13 -1.85 -5.43
N GLY A 60 12.40 -1.36 -4.44
CA GLY A 60 11.62 -0.13 -4.60
C GLY A 60 10.45 -0.04 -3.65
N PHE A 61 9.43 0.68 -4.10
CA PHE A 61 8.21 0.94 -3.36
C PHE A 61 7.10 0.02 -3.84
N TYR A 62 6.34 -0.48 -2.87
CA TYR A 62 5.19 -1.33 -3.12
C TYR A 62 3.97 -0.77 -2.42
N ALA A 63 2.77 -1.01 -2.95
CA ALA A 63 1.52 -0.70 -2.28
C ALA A 63 0.52 -1.85 -2.40
N GLN A 64 -0.27 -2.05 -1.36
CA GLN A 64 -1.42 -2.94 -1.36
C GLN A 64 -2.65 -2.23 -0.76
N PRO A 65 -3.87 -2.68 -1.09
CA PRO A 65 -5.06 -2.22 -0.39
C PRO A 65 -5.00 -2.59 1.10
N ARG A 66 -5.40 -1.67 1.99
CA ARG A 66 -5.41 -1.91 3.45
C ARG A 66 -6.33 -3.07 3.87
N LEU A 67 -7.39 -3.30 3.08
CA LEU A 67 -8.37 -4.36 3.31
C LEU A 67 -8.17 -5.55 2.36
N ALA A 68 -7.00 -5.66 1.72
CA ALA A 68 -6.71 -6.81 0.86
C ALA A 68 -6.82 -8.10 1.69
N ARG A 69 -7.61 -9.06 1.19
CA ARG A 69 -7.59 -10.42 1.74
C ARG A 69 -6.21 -11.00 1.39
N ARG A 70 -5.59 -11.72 2.34
CA ARG A 70 -4.26 -12.36 2.18
C ARG A 70 -4.11 -13.18 0.89
N SER A 71 -5.21 -13.62 0.27
CA SER A 71 -5.24 -14.44 -0.94
C SER A 71 -5.24 -13.67 -2.27
N ASP A 72 -5.36 -12.34 -2.28
CA ASP A 72 -5.29 -11.51 -3.50
C ASP A 72 -4.39 -10.28 -3.26
N PRO A 73 -3.07 -10.48 -3.12
CA PRO A 73 -2.16 -9.38 -2.94
C PRO A 73 -1.95 -8.67 -4.27
N ARG A 74 -2.83 -7.71 -4.58
CA ARG A 74 -2.67 -6.76 -5.69
C ARG A 74 -1.57 -5.76 -5.34
N TRP A 75 -0.34 -6.24 -5.28
CA TRP A 75 0.82 -5.40 -5.10
C TRP A 75 1.02 -4.55 -6.35
N LEU A 76 1.04 -3.23 -6.17
CA LEU A 76 1.56 -2.30 -7.15
C LEU A 76 3.00 -2.00 -6.80
N PHE A 77 3.82 -1.78 -7.81
CA PHE A 77 5.25 -1.51 -7.68
C PHE A 77 5.61 -0.21 -8.38
N GLY A 78 6.61 0.48 -7.83
CA GLY A 78 7.37 1.53 -8.51
C GLY A 78 8.79 1.60 -7.96
N ALA A 79 9.80 1.77 -8.82
CA ALA A 79 11.20 1.87 -8.38
C ALA A 79 11.44 3.17 -7.60
N THR A 80 10.62 4.19 -7.86
CA THR A 80 10.61 5.48 -7.13
C THR A 80 9.25 5.78 -6.49
N PRO A 81 9.17 6.71 -5.52
CA PRO A 81 7.89 7.13 -4.96
C PRO A 81 6.92 7.68 -6.00
N LEU A 82 7.44 8.37 -7.02
CA LEU A 82 6.64 8.98 -8.06
C LEU A 82 6.04 7.92 -9.00
N GLU A 83 6.82 6.90 -9.35
CA GLU A 83 6.33 5.78 -10.14
C GLU A 83 5.22 5.00 -9.42
N LEU A 84 5.38 4.76 -8.11
CA LEU A 84 4.34 4.09 -7.34
C LEU A 84 3.06 4.94 -7.25
N LEU A 85 3.18 6.27 -7.10
CA LEU A 85 2.03 7.18 -7.14
C LEU A 85 1.30 7.10 -8.50
N ALA A 86 2.05 7.16 -9.60
CA ALA A 86 1.47 7.04 -10.94
C ALA A 86 0.75 5.69 -11.11
N ALA A 87 1.36 4.59 -10.69
CA ALA A 87 0.73 3.26 -10.75
C ALA A 87 -0.56 3.18 -9.92
N LEU A 88 -0.60 3.82 -8.74
CA LEU A 88 -1.80 3.91 -7.91
C LEU A 88 -2.90 4.72 -8.59
N ASP A 89 -2.58 5.89 -9.15
CA ASP A 89 -3.53 6.74 -9.86
C ASP A 89 -4.12 6.04 -11.08
N ASP A 90 -3.29 5.38 -11.87
CA ASP A 90 -3.72 4.59 -13.03
C ASP A 90 -4.65 3.45 -12.62
N HIS A 91 -4.27 2.69 -11.58
CA HIS A 91 -5.07 1.58 -11.07
C HIS A 91 -6.44 2.05 -10.56
N ILE A 92 -6.47 3.10 -9.75
CA ILE A 92 -7.72 3.66 -9.20
C ILE A 92 -8.60 4.19 -10.33
N THR A 93 -8.01 4.83 -11.34
CA THR A 93 -8.73 5.32 -12.52
C THR A 93 -9.34 4.16 -13.31
N ALA A 94 -8.58 3.09 -13.55
CA ALA A 94 -9.05 1.89 -14.23
C ALA A 94 -10.20 1.21 -13.46
N GLU A 95 -10.07 1.03 -12.14
CA GLU A 95 -11.15 0.44 -11.32
C GLU A 95 -12.43 1.28 -11.38
N ARG A 96 -12.32 2.62 -11.37
CA ARG A 96 -13.48 3.52 -11.48
C ARG A 96 -14.14 3.40 -12.84
N ALA A 97 -13.36 3.38 -13.92
CA ALA A 97 -13.86 3.22 -15.28
C ALA A 97 -14.60 1.88 -15.45
N GLU A 98 -14.04 0.79 -14.91
CA GLU A 98 -14.67 -0.53 -14.98
C GLU A 98 -15.98 -0.59 -14.19
N ARG A 99 -16.01 -0.03 -12.97
CA ARG A 99 -17.25 0.07 -12.19
C ARG A 99 -18.32 0.86 -12.93
N ALA A 100 -17.95 2.00 -13.53
CA ALA A 100 -18.88 2.81 -14.31
C ALA A 100 -19.43 2.05 -15.54
N ARG A 101 -18.57 1.26 -16.21
CA ARG A 101 -18.97 0.38 -17.30
C ARG A 101 -19.99 -0.64 -16.82
N VAL A 102 -19.68 -1.43 -15.79
CA VAL A 102 -20.56 -2.47 -15.24
C VAL A 102 -21.89 -1.90 -14.73
N SER A 103 -21.87 -0.75 -14.06
CA SER A 103 -23.10 -0.09 -13.60
C SER A 103 -24.01 0.32 -14.75
N ARG A 104 -23.45 0.77 -15.88
CA ARG A 104 -24.23 1.14 -17.07
C ARG A 104 -24.95 -0.05 -17.69
N TRP A 105 -24.33 -1.22 -17.72
CA TRP A 105 -24.93 -2.45 -18.26
C TRP A 105 -26.05 -3.04 -17.39
N ARG A 106 -26.11 -2.70 -16.09
CA ARG A 106 -27.16 -3.21 -15.18
C ARG A 106 -28.44 -2.38 -15.20
N LEU A 107 -28.47 -1.27 -15.95
CA LEU A 107 -29.61 -0.35 -16.02
C LEU A 107 -30.34 -0.38 -17.38
N THR A 108 -29.93 -1.28 -18.28
CA THR A 108 -30.56 -1.55 -19.60
C THR A 108 -31.14 -2.94 -19.62
#